data_AF-A0A0H4WPX4-F1
#
_entry.id   AF-A0A0H4WPX4-F1
#
_cell.length_a   1.000
_cell.length_b   1.000
_cell.length_c   1.000
_cell.angle_alpha   90.00
_cell.angle_beta   90.00
_cell.angle_gamma   90.00
#
_symmetry.space_group_name_H-M   'P 1'
#
loop_
_entity.id
_entity.type
_entity.pdbx_description
1 polymer ?
#
loop_
_entity_poly.entity_id
_entity_poly.type
_entity_poly.pdbx_seq_one_letter_code
_entity_poly.pdbx_strand_id
1 'polypeptide(L)'
;MSRAFDVSAITDALRLSSRGTGEAVFLVTNILDAPVRARVTVVPGPQARREWFVLEEAPERELPSKSAQRFTVRLRVPPGMPAGRFSFHLRVEDVALPETRFAEGPALAFEVPASVSTAKAFPMNWAVMGVGAFILVGTVMSLLAAHKSGEPGPGAPCPDGHCGRGLSCQQREGGGICLASQGQPCDAGTQCITGFCAPGVGCTVPLGMTCATEADCPGLLTCADALDMQVCLLEPEQPCEQDSECASFFCNAERHCNRDDGRCGSDAECHKPAQCGATKLCQLPDGQPCMQHEACLSGYCDKTCQVSPESFQCTSPCPDYSACVSGKCVPVEGKVLNENLLLNAPRIRKGIEERSTQQGVEP
;
A
#
# COMPACT_ATOMS: atom_id res chain seq x y z
N MET A 1 22.27 22.80 27.76
CA MET A 1 23.06 21.84 26.94
C MET A 1 22.57 21.98 25.51
N SER A 2 23.45 22.28 24.56
CA SER A 2 23.08 22.39 23.14
C SER A 2 22.77 20.99 22.60
N ARG A 3 21.51 20.74 22.27
CA ARG A 3 21.08 19.51 21.58
C ARG A 3 21.84 19.45 20.25
N ALA A 4 22.49 18.31 19.97
CA ALA A 4 23.26 18.12 18.73
C ALA A 4 22.43 17.48 17.61
N PHE A 5 21.39 16.73 18.00
CA PHE A 5 20.53 15.99 17.09
C PHE A 5 19.06 16.20 17.43
N ASP A 6 18.22 16.31 16.40
CA ASP A 6 16.78 16.11 16.53
C ASP A 6 16.39 14.75 15.96
N VAL A 7 15.57 14.00 16.68
CA VAL A 7 15.17 12.64 16.31
C VAL A 7 13.66 12.57 16.35
N SER A 8 13.05 12.27 15.21
CA SER A 8 11.60 12.09 15.07
C SER A 8 11.29 10.72 14.48
N ALA A 9 10.16 10.15 14.86
CA ALA A 9 9.63 8.96 14.18
C ALA A 9 8.74 9.43 13.02
N ILE A 10 8.91 8.80 11.86
CA ILE A 10 7.99 8.93 10.73
C ILE A 10 6.83 7.95 10.90
N THR A 11 7.08 6.82 11.56
CA THR A 11 6.09 5.79 11.84
C THR A 11 5.33 6.11 13.14
N ASP A 12 4.02 6.39 13.06
CA ASP A 12 3.20 6.74 14.24
C ASP A 12 2.81 5.53 15.11
N ALA A 13 2.60 4.36 14.49
CA ALA A 13 2.23 3.13 15.19
C ALA A 13 2.86 1.91 14.51
N LEU A 14 3.66 1.14 15.26
CA LEU A 14 4.30 -0.06 14.75
C LEU A 14 3.41 -1.29 14.95
N ARG A 15 2.79 -1.77 13.87
CA ARG A 15 2.01 -3.02 13.87
C ARG A 15 2.89 -4.19 13.42
N LEU A 16 2.84 -5.29 14.18
CA LEU A 16 3.52 -6.52 13.80
C LEU A 16 2.67 -7.34 12.83
N SER A 17 3.34 -7.96 11.86
CA SER A 17 2.76 -9.00 11.02
C SER A 17 2.41 -10.24 11.84
N SER A 18 1.66 -11.18 11.25
CA SER A 18 1.39 -12.50 11.83
C SER A 18 2.64 -13.33 12.12
N ARG A 19 3.79 -12.97 11.52
CA ARG A 19 5.10 -13.59 11.78
C ARG A 19 5.92 -12.87 12.86
N GLY A 20 5.34 -11.88 13.52
CA GLY A 20 6.01 -11.08 14.56
C GLY A 20 7.03 -10.07 14.01
N THR A 21 6.90 -9.65 12.75
CA THR A 21 7.83 -8.72 12.10
C THR A 21 7.21 -7.34 11.88
N GLY A 22 7.99 -6.27 11.96
CA GLY A 22 7.55 -4.91 11.65
C GLY A 22 8.72 -3.99 11.31
N GLU A 23 8.44 -2.82 10.75
CA GLU A 23 9.46 -1.83 10.39
C GLU A 23 9.08 -0.45 10.92
N ALA A 24 10.04 0.26 11.50
CA ALA A 24 9.87 1.63 11.97
C ALA A 24 10.95 2.53 11.38
N VAL A 25 10.54 3.68 10.85
CA VAL A 25 11.43 4.66 10.24
C VAL A 25 11.56 5.88 11.15
N PHE A 26 12.80 6.29 11.40
CA PHE A 26 13.14 7.49 12.14
C PHE A 26 13.90 8.45 11.23
N LEU A 27 13.68 9.75 11.45
CA LEU A 27 14.46 10.83 10.86
C LEU A 27 15.40 11.39 11.93
N VAL A 28 16.69 11.38 11.63
CA VAL A 28 17.75 11.92 12.49
C VAL A 28 18.33 13.15 11.81
N THR A 29 18.18 14.31 12.45
CA THR A 29 18.65 15.60 11.94
C THR A 29 19.85 16.07 12.75
N ASN A 30 20.98 16.29 12.07
CA ASN A 30 22.10 17.02 12.65
C ASN A 30 21.75 18.51 12.69
N ILE A 31 21.59 19.06 13.89
CA ILE A 31 21.25 20.48 14.06
C ILE A 31 22.49 21.37 14.29
N LEU A 32 23.69 20.80 14.23
CA LEU A 32 24.95 21.54 14.26
C LEU A 32 25.24 22.19 12.91
N ASP A 33 26.07 23.24 12.91
CA ASP A 33 26.56 23.92 11.70
C ASP A 33 27.75 23.20 11.03
N ALA A 34 28.15 22.04 11.55
CA ALA A 34 29.25 21.22 11.04
C ALA A 34 28.80 19.76 10.84
N PRO A 35 29.41 19.02 9.90
CA PRO A 35 29.18 17.59 9.77
C PRO A 35 29.64 16.86 11.04
N VAL A 36 28.93 15.78 11.40
CA VAL A 36 29.22 15.00 12.61
C VAL A 36 29.12 13.51 12.33
N ARG A 37 30.02 12.72 12.90
CA ARG A 37 29.92 11.27 12.86
C ARG A 37 29.00 10.81 13.98
N ALA A 38 27.80 10.35 13.62
CA ALA A 38 26.79 9.91 14.57
C ALA A 38 26.77 8.39 14.66
N ARG A 39 26.59 7.87 15.89
CA ARG A 39 26.24 6.48 16.17
C ARG A 39 24.76 6.40 16.55
N VAL A 40 24.02 5.52 15.90
CA VAL A 40 22.59 5.28 16.12
C VAL A 40 22.41 3.92 16.78
N THR A 41 21.65 3.91 17.87
CA THR A 41 21.42 2.73 18.70
C THR A 41 19.93 2.62 19.06
N VAL A 42 19.30 1.49 18.73
CA VAL A 42 17.97 1.12 19.24
C VAL A 42 18.00 0.82 20.74
N VAL A 43 17.24 1.55 21.55
CA VAL A 43 17.09 1.30 22.98
C VAL A 43 15.74 0.61 23.24
N PRO A 44 15.74 -0.69 23.60
CA PRO A 44 14.50 -1.39 23.94
C PRO A 44 13.88 -0.81 25.21
N GLY A 45 12.55 -0.70 25.21
CA GLY A 45 11.77 -0.41 26.40
C GLY A 45 11.61 -1.63 27.31
N PRO A 46 10.81 -1.53 28.39
CA PRO A 46 10.61 -2.62 29.33
C PRO A 46 10.17 -3.91 28.64
N GLN A 47 10.79 -5.04 29.02
CA GLN A 47 10.50 -6.40 28.52
C GLN A 47 10.82 -6.65 27.03
N ALA A 48 11.11 -5.62 26.23
CA ALA A 48 11.63 -5.77 24.88
C ALA A 48 13.11 -6.12 24.93
N ARG A 49 13.59 -6.90 23.95
CA ARG A 49 14.99 -7.34 23.91
C ARG A 49 15.72 -6.77 22.70
N ARG A 50 16.98 -6.38 22.88
CA ARG A 50 17.82 -5.73 21.86
C ARG A 50 17.94 -6.59 20.59
N GLU A 51 18.02 -7.91 20.76
CA GLU A 51 18.13 -8.88 19.65
C GLU A 51 16.91 -8.93 18.73
N TRP A 52 15.78 -8.31 19.10
CA TRP A 52 14.62 -8.20 18.22
C TRP A 52 14.78 -7.12 17.16
N PHE A 53 15.72 -6.20 17.35
CA PHE A 53 15.85 -5.02 16.51
C PHE A 53 17.11 -5.09 15.65
N VAL A 54 16.96 -4.81 14.37
CA VAL A 54 18.04 -4.72 13.39
C VAL A 54 17.94 -3.35 12.72
N LEU A 55 19.02 -2.58 12.77
CA LEU A 55 19.17 -1.39 11.93
C LEU A 55 19.59 -1.85 10.54
N GLU A 56 18.84 -1.45 9.51
CA GLU A 56 19.18 -1.79 8.13
C GLU A 56 20.42 -1.05 7.64
N GLU A 57 20.51 0.21 8.04
CA GLU A 57 21.62 1.07 7.76
C GLU A 57 22.81 0.80 8.69
N ALA A 58 23.99 1.23 8.24
CA ALA A 58 25.17 1.21 9.09
C ALA A 58 24.90 2.06 10.35
N PRO A 59 25.13 1.52 11.56
CA PRO A 59 24.81 2.21 12.80
C PRO A 59 25.72 3.41 13.07
N GLU A 60 26.82 3.56 12.33
CA GLU A 60 27.70 4.73 12.38
C GLU A 60 27.81 5.37 11.00
N ARG A 61 27.46 6.65 10.89
CA ARG A 61 27.52 7.40 9.63
C ARG A 61 27.82 8.87 9.87
N GLU A 62 28.32 9.52 8.83
CA GLU A 62 28.49 10.97 8.81
C GLU A 62 27.16 11.64 8.44
N LEU A 63 26.71 12.54 9.31
CA LEU A 63 25.56 13.39 9.08
C LEU A 63 26.04 14.78 8.66
N PRO A 64 25.72 15.25 7.45
CA PRO A 64 26.06 16.61 7.01
C PRO A 64 25.45 17.66 7.94
N SER A 65 26.05 18.86 7.93
CA SER A 65 25.53 20.03 8.63
C SER A 65 24.08 20.31 8.25
N LYS A 66 23.22 20.57 9.24
CA LYS A 66 21.78 20.90 9.06
C LYS A 66 20.99 19.91 8.19
N SER A 67 21.43 18.66 8.12
CA SER A 67 20.83 17.64 7.25
C SER A 67 20.14 16.55 8.07
N ALA A 68 19.09 16.00 7.47
CA ALA A 68 18.30 14.92 8.04
C ALA A 68 18.53 13.63 7.24
N GLN A 69 18.77 12.51 7.94
CA GLN A 69 18.91 11.19 7.34
C GLN A 69 17.91 10.21 7.96
N ARG A 70 17.46 9.25 7.13
CA ARG A 70 16.52 8.21 7.55
C ARG A 70 17.28 7.00 8.09
N PHE A 71 16.72 6.41 9.15
CA PHE A 71 17.17 5.15 9.74
C PHE A 71 15.97 4.22 9.92
N THR A 72 16.10 3.01 9.41
CA THR A 72 15.06 1.98 9.39
C THR A 72 15.41 0.89 10.41
N VAL A 73 14.50 0.69 11.36
CA VAL A 73 14.60 -0.35 12.38
C VAL A 73 13.64 -1.48 12.00
N ARG A 74 14.20 -2.61 11.60
CA ARG A 74 13.48 -3.87 11.46
C ARG A 74 13.31 -4.53 12.82
N LEU A 75 12.08 -4.86 13.16
CA LEU A 75 11.71 -5.59 14.37
C LEU A 75 11.30 -7.02 13.99
N ARG A 76 11.85 -8.00 14.72
CA ARG A 76 11.47 -9.41 14.64
C ARG A 76 11.36 -10.00 16.04
N VAL A 77 10.12 -10.23 16.46
CA VAL A 77 9.80 -10.88 17.73
C VAL A 77 9.82 -12.41 17.53
N PRO A 78 10.65 -13.15 18.29
CA PRO A 78 10.67 -14.60 18.23
C PRO A 78 9.33 -15.24 18.64
N PRO A 79 8.98 -16.43 18.11
CA PRO A 79 7.78 -17.14 18.54
C PRO A 79 7.87 -17.55 20.02
N GLY A 80 6.74 -17.54 20.73
CA GLY A 80 6.65 -17.94 22.14
C GLY A 80 6.90 -16.81 23.15
N MET A 81 7.03 -15.56 22.70
CA MET A 81 7.08 -14.40 23.59
C MET A 81 5.69 -14.10 24.20
N PRO A 82 5.63 -13.58 25.44
CA PRO A 82 4.38 -13.17 26.05
C PRO A 82 3.66 -12.12 25.20
N ALA A 83 2.34 -12.28 25.07
CA ALA A 83 1.48 -11.26 24.51
C ALA A 83 1.59 -9.97 25.35
N GLY A 84 1.60 -8.82 24.70
CA GLY A 84 1.67 -7.56 25.42
C GLY A 84 2.09 -6.38 24.56
N ARG A 85 2.05 -5.20 25.19
CA ARG A 85 2.50 -3.95 24.59
C ARG A 85 3.94 -3.70 24.99
N PHE A 86 4.79 -3.49 23.99
CA PHE A 86 6.21 -3.22 24.13
C PHE A 86 6.53 -1.86 23.53
N SER A 87 7.73 -1.34 23.80
CA SER A 87 8.20 -0.11 23.18
C SER A 87 9.70 -0.13 22.94
N PHE A 88 10.19 0.80 22.12
CA PHE A 88 11.60 1.10 21.93
C PHE A 88 11.74 2.54 21.40
N HIS A 89 12.95 3.09 21.47
CA HIS A 89 13.27 4.37 20.83
C HIS A 89 14.67 4.31 20.19
N LEU A 90 15.00 5.30 19.36
CA LEU A 90 16.37 5.50 18.90
C LEU A 90 17.12 6.46 19.81
N ARG A 91 18.38 6.13 20.09
CA ARG A 91 19.36 7.05 20.64
C ARG A 91 20.42 7.33 19.59
N VAL A 92 20.75 8.61 19.44
CA VAL A 92 21.78 9.10 18.52
C VAL A 92 22.82 9.85 19.32
N GLU A 93 24.09 9.58 19.07
CA GLU A 93 25.21 10.22 19.78
C GLU A 93 26.35 10.58 18.83
N ASP A 94 27.04 11.69 19.12
CA ASP A 94 28.26 12.10 18.45
C ASP A 94 29.39 11.17 18.90
N VAL A 95 30.03 10.47 17.97
CA VAL A 95 31.11 9.52 18.28
C VAL A 95 32.28 10.21 18.99
N ALA A 96 32.51 11.51 18.74
CA ALA A 96 33.57 12.26 19.40
C ALA A 96 33.21 12.64 20.85
N LEU A 97 31.91 12.78 21.16
CA LEU A 97 31.42 13.30 22.44
C LEU A 97 30.10 12.61 22.90
N PRO A 98 30.07 11.28 23.06
CA PRO A 98 28.82 10.52 23.20
C PRO A 98 28.05 10.84 24.49
N GLU A 99 28.75 11.22 25.57
CA GLU A 99 28.13 11.53 26.87
C GLU A 99 27.48 12.93 26.93
N THR A 100 27.88 13.84 26.02
CA THR A 100 27.46 15.25 26.07
C THR A 100 26.67 15.70 24.85
N ARG A 101 26.80 14.99 23.72
CA ARG A 101 26.10 15.25 22.48
C ARG A 101 25.35 14.01 22.05
N PHE A 102 24.20 13.81 22.68
CA PHE A 102 23.25 12.77 22.31
C PHE A 102 21.83 13.31 22.28
N ALA A 103 20.94 12.56 21.64
CA ALA A 103 19.51 12.77 21.69
C ALA A 103 18.78 11.43 21.67
N GLU A 104 17.65 11.38 22.35
CA GLU A 104 16.72 10.28 22.30
C GLU A 104 15.50 10.69 21.46
N GLY A 105 15.07 9.79 20.60
CA GLY A 105 13.86 9.93 19.81
C GLY A 105 12.60 9.56 20.60
N PRO A 106 11.42 9.76 20.00
CA PRO A 106 10.16 9.33 20.59
C PRO A 106 10.12 7.80 20.77
N ALA A 107 9.46 7.35 21.84
CA ALA A 107 9.20 5.94 22.06
C ALA A 107 8.07 5.44 21.17
N LEU A 108 8.36 4.43 20.35
CA LEU A 108 7.38 3.73 19.53
C LEU A 108 6.87 2.48 20.24
N ALA A 109 5.56 2.34 20.30
CA ALA A 109 4.91 1.17 20.86
C ALA A 109 4.53 0.16 19.78
N PHE A 110 4.61 -1.13 20.11
CA PHE A 110 4.13 -2.23 19.30
C PHE A 110 3.44 -3.28 20.16
N GLU A 111 2.48 -4.01 19.59
CA GLU A 111 1.73 -5.06 20.27
C GLU A 111 2.14 -6.43 19.74
N VAL A 112 2.52 -7.33 20.66
CA VAL A 112 2.73 -8.75 20.36
C VAL A 112 1.40 -9.46 20.61
N PRO A 113 0.76 -10.01 19.57
CA PRO A 113 -0.49 -10.74 19.73
C PRO A 113 -0.25 -12.03 20.54
N ALA A 114 -1.27 -12.46 21.29
CA ALA A 114 -1.20 -13.72 22.02
C ALA A 114 -1.10 -14.90 21.05
N SER A 115 0.12 -15.38 20.81
CA SER A 115 0.31 -16.66 20.13
C SER A 115 -0.13 -17.79 21.05
N VAL A 116 -1.11 -18.58 20.61
CA VAL A 116 -1.48 -19.87 21.23
C VAL A 116 -0.24 -20.76 21.32
N SER A 117 0.34 -20.82 22.53
CA SER A 117 1.32 -21.79 23.05
C SER A 117 1.62 -22.98 22.10
N THR A 118 2.79 -22.98 21.47
CA THR A 118 3.36 -24.20 20.91
C THR A 118 4.00 -25.06 22.01
N ALA A 119 3.61 -26.33 21.99
CA ALA A 119 4.21 -27.49 22.65
C ALA A 119 4.20 -27.51 24.19
N LYS A 120 3.20 -28.23 24.72
CA LYS A 120 3.29 -28.89 26.02
C LYS A 120 4.55 -29.77 26.04
N ALA A 121 5.56 -29.34 26.79
CA ALA A 121 6.74 -30.15 27.08
C ALA A 121 6.26 -31.46 27.72
N PHE A 122 6.52 -32.56 27.02
CA PHE A 122 6.15 -33.89 27.46
C PHE A 122 7.27 -34.42 28.37
N PRO A 123 6.99 -34.80 29.63
CA PRO A 123 8.02 -35.18 30.58
C PRO A 123 8.69 -36.51 30.18
N MET A 124 10.01 -36.43 30.07
CA MET A 124 10.96 -37.43 29.62
C MET A 124 11.20 -38.54 30.66
N ASN A 125 10.22 -39.44 30.85
CA ASN A 125 10.34 -40.51 31.88
C ASN A 125 9.93 -41.93 31.40
N TRP A 126 9.96 -42.25 30.11
CA TRP A 126 9.57 -43.60 29.64
C TRP A 126 10.29 -44.01 28.36
N ALA A 127 11.62 -43.99 28.42
CA ALA A 127 12.50 -44.52 27.39
C ALA A 127 12.99 -45.93 27.76
N VAL A 128 12.09 -46.91 27.92
CA VAL A 128 12.41 -48.35 27.81
C VAL A 128 11.12 -49.06 27.38
N MET A 129 11.19 -49.85 26.30
CA MET A 129 10.16 -50.76 25.74
C MET A 129 9.46 -50.25 24.47
N GLY A 130 9.88 -50.78 23.31
CA GLY A 130 9.01 -50.78 22.11
C GLY A 130 9.67 -50.63 20.74
N VAL A 131 10.89 -51.11 20.51
CA VAL A 131 11.53 -50.99 19.17
C VAL A 131 10.91 -51.92 18.10
N GLY A 132 10.16 -52.96 18.48
CA GLY A 132 9.61 -53.92 17.51
C GLY A 132 8.28 -53.53 16.85
N ALA A 133 7.41 -52.76 17.52
CA ALA A 133 6.04 -52.53 17.05
C ALA A 133 5.85 -51.24 16.23
N PHE A 134 6.79 -50.29 16.32
CA PHE A 134 6.69 -48.99 15.64
C PHE A 134 7.03 -49.05 14.15
N ILE A 135 7.74 -50.07 13.68
CA ILE A 135 8.13 -50.16 12.26
C ILE A 135 6.91 -50.54 11.40
N LEU A 136 6.01 -51.40 11.89
CA LEU A 136 4.80 -51.80 11.18
C LEU A 136 3.69 -50.74 11.26
N VAL A 137 3.47 -50.12 12.42
CA VAL A 137 2.50 -49.02 12.53
C VAL A 137 3.02 -47.77 11.81
N GLY A 138 4.33 -47.51 11.82
CA GLY A 138 4.96 -46.40 11.10
C GLY A 138 4.88 -46.54 9.58
N THR A 139 5.02 -47.76 9.04
CA THR A 139 4.86 -48.01 7.60
C THR A 139 3.41 -47.94 7.16
N VAL A 140 2.46 -48.46 7.95
CA VAL A 140 1.02 -48.36 7.66
C VAL A 140 0.51 -46.91 7.83
N MET A 141 0.96 -46.17 8.85
CA MET A 141 0.62 -44.76 9.04
C MET A 141 1.28 -43.85 7.99
N SER A 142 2.49 -44.15 7.52
CA SER A 142 3.10 -43.42 6.39
C SER A 142 2.37 -43.68 5.07
N LEU A 143 1.86 -44.90 4.85
CA LEU A 143 1.04 -45.21 3.68
C LEU A 143 -0.38 -44.60 3.77
N LEU A 144 -0.93 -44.42 4.98
CA LEU A 144 -2.20 -43.73 5.17
C LEU A 144 -2.08 -42.19 5.15
N ALA A 145 -0.94 -41.63 5.56
CA ALA A 145 -0.67 -40.20 5.45
C ALA A 145 -0.40 -39.75 4.00
N ALA A 146 0.12 -40.64 3.16
CA ALA A 146 0.30 -40.41 1.72
C ALA A 146 -1.03 -40.40 0.92
N HIS A 147 -2.16 -40.77 1.53
CA HIS A 147 -3.47 -40.83 0.88
C HIS A 147 -4.43 -39.68 1.23
N LYS A 148 -4.01 -38.68 2.02
CA LYS A 148 -4.77 -37.44 2.12
C LYS A 148 -4.47 -36.58 0.90
N SER A 149 -5.38 -36.64 -0.06
CA SER A 149 -5.52 -35.70 -1.17
C SER A 149 -5.34 -34.28 -0.63
N GLY A 150 -4.15 -33.71 -0.85
CA GLY A 150 -3.89 -32.32 -0.50
C GLY A 150 -4.86 -31.45 -1.28
N GLU A 151 -5.52 -30.52 -0.61
CA GLU A 151 -6.37 -29.54 -1.30
C GLU A 151 -5.52 -28.85 -2.39
N PRO A 152 -6.08 -28.59 -3.59
CA PRO A 152 -5.33 -28.01 -4.71
C PRO A 152 -4.68 -26.68 -4.30
N GLY A 153 -3.37 -26.56 -4.52
CA GLY A 153 -2.59 -25.35 -4.25
C GLY A 153 -2.70 -24.28 -5.34
N PRO A 154 -2.05 -23.12 -5.17
CA PRO A 154 -2.00 -22.07 -6.18
C PRO A 154 -1.48 -22.59 -7.53
N GLY A 155 -2.17 -22.26 -8.62
CA GLY A 155 -1.85 -22.72 -9.99
C GLY A 155 -2.31 -24.14 -10.32
N ALA A 156 -2.90 -24.89 -9.38
CA ALA A 156 -3.43 -26.21 -9.64
C ALA A 156 -4.78 -26.15 -10.38
N PRO A 157 -5.12 -27.15 -11.21
CA PRO A 157 -6.44 -27.23 -11.83
C PRO A 157 -7.53 -27.49 -10.79
N CYS A 158 -8.71 -26.88 -10.98
CA CYS A 158 -9.91 -27.06 -10.14
C CYS A 158 -11.10 -27.54 -10.99
N PRO A 159 -11.09 -28.79 -11.49
CA PRO A 159 -12.17 -29.32 -12.32
C PRO A 159 -13.52 -29.34 -11.58
N ASP A 160 -13.50 -29.58 -10.27
CA ASP A 160 -14.70 -29.62 -9.42
C ASP A 160 -15.02 -28.25 -8.78
N GLY A 161 -14.32 -27.18 -9.16
CA GLY A 161 -14.50 -25.83 -8.59
C GLY A 161 -13.93 -25.62 -7.18
N HIS A 162 -13.29 -26.64 -6.60
CA HIS A 162 -12.75 -26.58 -5.24
C HIS A 162 -11.25 -26.30 -5.25
N CYS A 163 -10.81 -25.40 -4.38
CA CYS A 163 -9.41 -25.05 -4.14
C CYS A 163 -9.11 -25.06 -2.64
N GLY A 164 -7.83 -25.13 -2.28
CA GLY A 164 -7.40 -24.94 -0.89
C GLY A 164 -7.77 -23.56 -0.32
N ARG A 165 -7.69 -23.42 1.01
CA ARG A 165 -8.05 -22.16 1.69
C ARG A 165 -7.28 -20.96 1.13
N GLY A 166 -8.00 -19.85 0.92
CA GLY A 166 -7.41 -18.60 0.42
C GLY A 166 -7.20 -18.56 -1.10
N LEU A 167 -7.77 -19.52 -1.82
CA LEU A 167 -7.71 -19.63 -3.28
C LEU A 167 -9.12 -19.58 -3.87
N SER A 168 -9.24 -18.99 -5.06
CA SER A 168 -10.47 -18.94 -5.84
C SER A 168 -10.27 -19.68 -7.16
N CYS A 169 -11.23 -20.52 -7.54
CA CYS A 169 -11.21 -21.21 -8.82
C CYS A 169 -11.67 -20.26 -9.93
N GLN A 170 -10.78 -19.91 -10.86
CA GLN A 170 -11.11 -19.08 -12.01
C GLN A 170 -11.17 -19.91 -13.28
N GLN A 171 -12.30 -19.83 -13.99
CA GLN A 171 -12.52 -20.55 -15.24
C GLN A 171 -11.75 -19.91 -16.39
N ARG A 172 -11.04 -20.72 -17.18
CA ARG A 172 -10.35 -20.31 -18.41
C ARG A 172 -10.70 -21.28 -19.55
N GLU A 173 -10.37 -20.90 -20.78
CA GLU A 173 -10.44 -21.82 -21.93
C GLU A 173 -9.51 -23.01 -21.68
N GLY A 174 -10.10 -24.18 -21.40
CA GLY A 174 -9.37 -25.41 -21.04
C GLY A 174 -9.55 -25.90 -19.60
N GLY A 175 -10.28 -25.18 -18.75
CA GLY A 175 -10.64 -25.61 -17.39
C GLY A 175 -10.36 -24.55 -16.32
N GLY A 176 -10.81 -24.82 -15.08
CA GLY A 176 -10.59 -23.93 -13.94
C GLY A 176 -9.19 -24.06 -13.35
N ILE A 177 -8.61 -22.95 -12.91
CA ILE A 177 -7.34 -22.92 -12.14
C ILE A 177 -7.53 -22.22 -10.79
N CYS A 178 -6.84 -22.71 -9.75
CA CYS A 178 -6.85 -22.10 -8.42
C CYS A 178 -5.90 -20.92 -8.37
N LEU A 179 -6.42 -19.72 -8.12
CA LEU A 179 -5.64 -18.49 -8.01
C LEU A 179 -5.68 -17.95 -6.59
N ALA A 180 -4.54 -17.47 -6.13
CA ALA A 180 -4.33 -16.95 -4.80
C ALA A 180 -4.70 -15.46 -4.70
N SER A 181 -5.36 -15.08 -3.60
CA SER A 181 -5.74 -13.70 -3.31
C SER A 181 -4.54 -12.86 -2.86
N GLN A 182 -4.71 -11.54 -2.75
CA GLN A 182 -3.64 -10.63 -2.30
C GLN A 182 -3.03 -11.06 -0.95
N GLY A 183 -1.70 -10.97 -0.84
CA GLY A 183 -0.91 -11.34 0.35
C GLY A 183 -0.68 -12.85 0.52
N GLN A 184 -1.29 -13.70 -0.31
CA GLN A 184 -1.02 -15.13 -0.28
C GLN A 184 0.34 -15.46 -0.89
N PRO A 185 1.05 -16.49 -0.39
CA PRO A 185 2.31 -16.91 -0.98
C PRO A 185 2.12 -17.36 -2.43
N CYS A 186 3.10 -17.05 -3.26
CA CYS A 186 3.14 -17.42 -4.66
C CYS A 186 4.60 -17.58 -5.09
N ASP A 187 4.81 -18.34 -6.16
CA ASP A 187 6.08 -18.51 -6.85
C ASP A 187 6.09 -17.81 -8.21
N ALA A 188 4.91 -17.60 -8.82
CA ALA A 188 4.74 -16.94 -10.11
C ALA A 188 3.46 -16.11 -10.16
N GLY A 189 3.44 -15.05 -10.97
CA GLY A 189 2.27 -14.19 -11.14
C GLY A 189 1.02 -14.92 -11.66
N THR A 190 1.21 -15.99 -12.44
CA THR A 190 0.13 -16.86 -12.94
C THR A 190 -0.62 -17.61 -11.83
N GLN A 191 -0.09 -17.65 -10.62
CA GLN A 191 -0.75 -18.23 -9.44
C GLN A 191 -1.59 -17.21 -8.67
N CYS A 192 -1.56 -15.94 -9.05
CA CYS A 192 -2.23 -14.85 -8.34
C CYS A 192 -3.44 -14.35 -9.14
N ILE A 193 -4.54 -14.05 -8.44
CA ILE A 193 -5.70 -13.35 -9.05
C ILE A 193 -5.24 -12.00 -9.62
N THR A 194 -4.31 -11.36 -8.94
CA THR A 194 -3.70 -10.07 -9.34
C THR A 194 -2.75 -10.19 -10.54
N GLY A 195 -2.45 -11.41 -10.99
CA GLY A 195 -1.49 -11.67 -12.07
C GLY A 195 -0.02 -11.41 -11.70
N PHE A 196 0.27 -10.99 -10.46
CA PHE A 196 1.60 -10.58 -10.05
C PHE A 196 1.99 -11.15 -8.69
N CYS A 197 3.22 -11.64 -8.62
CA CYS A 197 3.80 -12.27 -7.45
C CYS A 197 5.08 -11.56 -7.05
N ALA A 198 5.06 -10.92 -5.88
CA ALA A 198 6.23 -10.25 -5.31
C ALA A 198 7.02 -11.24 -4.43
N PRO A 199 8.32 -11.49 -4.72
CA PRO A 199 9.15 -12.39 -3.92
C PRO A 199 9.17 -12.01 -2.44
N GLY A 200 8.85 -12.97 -1.57
CA GLY A 200 8.83 -12.77 -0.11
C GLY A 200 7.61 -12.02 0.45
N VAL A 201 6.78 -11.42 -0.41
CA VAL A 201 5.53 -10.74 -0.03
C VAL A 201 4.32 -11.60 -0.37
N GLY A 202 4.30 -12.20 -1.57
CA GLY A 202 3.17 -12.96 -2.08
C GLY A 202 2.45 -12.24 -3.23
N CYS A 203 1.20 -12.59 -3.47
CA CYS A 203 0.39 -11.99 -4.53
C CYS A 203 0.12 -10.52 -4.22
N THR A 204 0.52 -9.63 -5.11
CA THR A 204 0.30 -8.19 -4.94
C THR A 204 -0.29 -7.59 -6.21
N VAL A 205 -0.88 -6.42 -6.09
CA VAL A 205 -1.37 -5.66 -7.25
C VAL A 205 -0.25 -4.69 -7.66
N PRO A 206 0.27 -4.77 -8.89
CA PRO A 206 1.37 -3.91 -9.33
C PRO A 206 0.84 -2.53 -9.75
N LEU A 207 0.38 -1.75 -8.78
CA LEU A 207 -0.13 -0.39 -8.99
C LEU A 207 0.98 0.62 -9.33
N GLY A 208 0.78 1.43 -10.37
CA GLY A 208 1.73 2.48 -10.75
C GLY A 208 2.76 2.07 -11.81
N MET A 209 2.68 0.84 -12.35
CA MET A 209 3.44 0.46 -13.54
C MET A 209 3.05 1.36 -14.70
N THR A 210 4.02 1.77 -15.51
CA THR A 210 3.74 2.51 -16.74
C THR A 210 3.03 1.61 -17.76
N CYS A 211 2.04 2.17 -18.45
CA CYS A 211 1.32 1.50 -19.52
C CYS A 211 1.22 2.41 -20.76
N ALA A 212 1.04 1.81 -21.94
CA ALA A 212 0.68 2.52 -23.15
C ALA A 212 -0.76 2.18 -23.58
N THR A 213 -1.25 1.00 -23.19
CA THR A 213 -2.58 0.49 -23.49
C THR A 213 -3.14 -0.31 -22.31
N GLU A 214 -4.44 -0.55 -22.31
CA GLU A 214 -5.11 -1.42 -21.32
C GLU A 214 -4.49 -2.81 -21.22
N ALA A 215 -3.98 -3.36 -22.33
CA ALA A 215 -3.39 -4.70 -22.37
C ALA A 215 -2.08 -4.81 -21.57
N ASP A 216 -1.43 -3.69 -21.27
CA ASP A 216 -0.21 -3.66 -20.47
C ASP A 216 -0.50 -3.84 -18.97
N CYS A 217 -1.75 -3.61 -18.55
CA CYS A 217 -2.17 -3.67 -17.16
C CYS A 217 -2.70 -5.05 -16.80
N PRO A 218 -2.07 -5.78 -15.86
CA PRO A 218 -2.49 -7.14 -15.54
C PRO A 218 -3.67 -7.17 -14.59
N GLY A 219 -4.54 -8.16 -14.78
CA GLY A 219 -5.54 -8.54 -13.80
C GLY A 219 -6.68 -7.53 -13.71
N LEU A 220 -6.78 -6.84 -12.57
CA LEU A 220 -7.87 -5.93 -12.19
C LEU A 220 -7.45 -4.46 -12.34
N LEU A 221 -6.52 -4.21 -13.27
CA LEU A 221 -5.89 -2.92 -13.50
C LEU A 221 -6.26 -2.39 -14.87
N THR A 222 -6.44 -1.08 -14.96
CA THR A 222 -6.68 -0.34 -16.20
C THR A 222 -5.64 0.78 -16.36
N CYS A 223 -5.37 1.15 -17.61
CA CYS A 223 -4.40 2.17 -17.95
C CYS A 223 -5.01 3.57 -17.80
N ALA A 224 -4.67 4.25 -16.71
CA ALA A 224 -5.22 5.55 -16.35
C ALA A 224 -4.24 6.69 -16.68
N ASP A 225 -4.79 7.80 -17.17
CA ASP A 225 -4.05 9.04 -17.42
C ASP A 225 -3.91 9.83 -16.13
N ALA A 226 -2.68 9.91 -15.61
CA ALA A 226 -2.34 10.66 -14.41
C ALA A 226 -1.50 11.90 -14.78
N LEU A 227 -2.11 12.88 -15.43
CA LEU A 227 -1.46 14.06 -16.00
C LEU A 227 -0.44 13.69 -17.10
N ASP A 228 0.86 13.70 -16.78
CA ASP A 228 1.95 13.52 -17.75
C ASP A 228 2.40 12.05 -17.87
N MET A 229 1.72 11.12 -17.19
CA MET A 229 2.07 9.70 -17.16
C MET A 229 0.83 8.81 -17.27
N GLN A 230 0.99 7.71 -17.99
CA GLN A 230 -0.01 6.64 -18.06
C GLN A 230 0.44 5.48 -17.16
N VAL A 231 -0.43 5.11 -16.22
CA VAL A 231 -0.11 4.09 -15.23
C VAL A 231 -1.27 3.13 -14.96
N CYS A 232 -0.92 1.90 -14.63
CA CYS A 232 -1.87 0.86 -14.24
C CYS A 232 -2.40 1.13 -12.83
N LEU A 233 -3.71 1.40 -12.73
CA LEU A 233 -4.45 1.61 -11.49
C LEU A 233 -5.67 0.70 -11.43
N LEU A 234 -6.26 0.54 -10.25
CA LEU A 234 -7.42 -0.31 -10.03
C LEU A 234 -8.61 0.16 -10.88
N GLU A 235 -9.27 -0.82 -11.49
CA GLU A 235 -10.56 -0.63 -12.16
C GLU A 235 -11.66 -0.15 -11.19
N PRO A 236 -12.76 0.43 -11.69
CA PRO A 236 -13.94 0.71 -10.88
C PRO A 236 -14.42 -0.52 -10.10
N GLU A 237 -15.03 -0.28 -8.93
CA GLU A 237 -15.54 -1.29 -8.00
C GLU A 237 -14.49 -2.20 -7.34
N GLN A 238 -13.19 -2.02 -7.65
CA GLN A 238 -12.15 -2.76 -6.96
C GLN A 238 -11.91 -2.23 -5.55
N PRO A 239 -11.60 -3.11 -4.57
CA PRO A 239 -11.32 -2.68 -3.21
C PRO A 239 -10.06 -1.82 -3.15
N CYS A 240 -10.13 -0.70 -2.43
CA CYS A 240 -9.06 0.28 -2.30
C CYS A 240 -8.91 0.77 -0.87
N GLU A 241 -7.72 1.26 -0.53
CA GLU A 241 -7.46 1.95 0.73
C GLU A 241 -7.16 3.43 0.54
N GLN A 242 -6.70 3.82 -0.65
CA GLN A 242 -6.33 5.20 -0.96
C GLN A 242 -6.81 5.59 -2.35
N ASP A 243 -7.13 6.88 -2.52
CA ASP A 243 -7.58 7.43 -3.81
C ASP A 243 -6.59 7.19 -4.95
N SER A 244 -5.29 7.24 -4.65
CA SER A 244 -4.20 7.03 -5.62
C SER A 244 -4.06 5.58 -6.10
N GLU A 245 -4.94 4.68 -5.67
CA GLU A 245 -5.01 3.29 -6.14
C GLU A 245 -5.96 3.14 -7.31
N CYS A 246 -6.92 4.05 -7.45
CA CYS A 246 -8.03 3.94 -8.38
C CYS A 246 -7.76 4.72 -9.66
N ALA A 247 -8.17 4.19 -10.81
CA ALA A 247 -8.13 4.90 -12.09
C ALA A 247 -9.00 6.18 -12.09
N SER A 248 -10.05 6.20 -11.28
CA SER A 248 -10.89 7.37 -11.01
C SER A 248 -10.27 8.38 -10.05
N PHE A 249 -9.14 8.05 -9.44
CA PHE A 249 -8.50 8.83 -8.38
C PHE A 249 -9.43 9.08 -7.18
N PHE A 250 -10.36 8.16 -6.92
CA PHE A 250 -11.29 8.27 -5.81
C PHE A 250 -11.65 6.90 -5.24
N CYS A 251 -11.23 6.67 -4.00
CA CYS A 251 -11.63 5.56 -3.17
C CYS A 251 -12.80 5.99 -2.29
N ASN A 252 -13.99 5.44 -2.55
CA ASN A 252 -15.21 5.90 -1.91
C ASN A 252 -15.27 5.48 -0.42
N ALA A 253 -16.30 5.95 0.29
CA ALA A 253 -16.49 5.65 1.71
C ALA A 253 -16.70 4.14 2.00
N GLU A 254 -17.11 3.37 1.00
CA GLU A 254 -17.28 1.92 1.06
C GLU A 254 -16.00 1.15 0.72
N ARG A 255 -14.86 1.86 0.55
CA ARG A 255 -13.55 1.31 0.19
C ARG A 255 -13.51 0.60 -1.15
N HIS A 256 -14.23 1.13 -2.13
CA HIS A 256 -14.15 0.68 -3.51
C HIS A 256 -13.83 1.85 -4.43
N CYS A 257 -13.10 1.55 -5.49
CA CYS A 257 -12.77 2.51 -6.52
C CYS A 257 -14.04 3.00 -7.17
N ASN A 258 -14.20 4.31 -7.20
CA ASN A 258 -15.36 4.91 -7.84
C ASN A 258 -15.24 4.77 -9.36
N ARG A 259 -16.34 5.02 -10.06
CA ARG A 259 -16.37 5.11 -11.52
C ARG A 259 -15.37 6.15 -12.02
N ASP A 260 -14.71 5.84 -13.12
CA ASP A 260 -13.69 6.65 -13.78
C ASP A 260 -14.22 7.38 -15.03
N ASP A 261 -15.51 7.25 -15.33
CA ASP A 261 -16.16 7.90 -16.46
C ASP A 261 -16.58 9.35 -16.19
N GLY A 262 -16.25 9.89 -15.01
CA GLY A 262 -16.52 11.26 -14.58
C GLY A 262 -18.02 11.56 -14.38
N ARG A 263 -18.87 10.54 -14.40
CA ARG A 263 -20.34 10.67 -14.25
C ARG A 263 -20.75 10.55 -12.80
N CYS A 264 -21.93 11.09 -12.49
CA CYS A 264 -22.47 11.03 -11.14
C CYS A 264 -24.00 10.98 -11.11
N GLY A 265 -24.56 10.24 -10.15
CA GLY A 265 -25.94 10.39 -9.72
C GLY A 265 -26.13 11.46 -8.63
N SER A 266 -25.12 11.62 -7.78
CA SER A 266 -25.11 12.53 -6.61
C SER A 266 -23.70 13.02 -6.26
N ASP A 267 -23.59 14.03 -5.39
CA ASP A 267 -22.30 14.56 -4.92
C ASP A 267 -21.43 13.52 -4.19
N ALA A 268 -22.02 12.44 -3.67
CA ALA A 268 -21.28 11.38 -3.00
C ALA A 268 -20.36 10.60 -3.95
N GLU A 269 -20.68 10.63 -5.25
CA GLU A 269 -19.89 10.01 -6.32
C GLU A 269 -18.80 10.93 -6.85
N CYS A 270 -18.66 12.15 -6.33
CA CYS A 270 -17.63 13.10 -6.77
C CYS A 270 -16.58 13.32 -5.68
N HIS A 271 -15.30 13.19 -6.05
CA HIS A 271 -14.21 13.49 -5.14
C HIS A 271 -14.15 15.01 -4.88
N LYS A 272 -14.06 15.41 -3.61
CA LYS A 272 -14.03 16.82 -3.23
C LYS A 272 -12.78 17.51 -3.80
N PRO A 273 -12.89 18.73 -4.36
CA PRO A 273 -14.01 19.67 -4.23
C PRO A 273 -15.07 19.58 -5.35
N ALA A 274 -14.98 18.60 -6.26
CA ALA A 274 -15.96 18.45 -7.32
C ALA A 274 -17.36 18.12 -6.77
N GLN A 275 -18.37 18.50 -7.54
CA GLN A 275 -19.79 18.31 -7.23
C GLN A 275 -20.49 17.75 -8.46
N CYS A 276 -21.62 17.08 -8.23
CA CYS A 276 -22.42 16.53 -9.30
C CYS A 276 -23.23 17.63 -9.98
N GLY A 277 -22.80 18.02 -11.18
CA GLY A 277 -23.45 19.07 -11.96
C GLY A 277 -24.82 18.65 -12.48
N ALA A 278 -25.58 19.64 -12.98
CA ALA A 278 -26.88 19.40 -13.60
C ALA A 278 -26.81 18.44 -14.79
N THR A 279 -25.65 18.36 -15.46
CA THR A 279 -25.39 17.47 -16.60
C THR A 279 -24.84 16.10 -16.17
N LYS A 280 -24.94 15.72 -14.90
CA LYS A 280 -24.49 14.41 -14.38
C LYS A 280 -23.00 14.14 -14.55
N LEU A 281 -22.19 15.19 -14.49
CA LEU A 281 -20.74 15.15 -14.51
C LEU A 281 -20.19 15.67 -13.17
N CYS A 282 -19.12 15.06 -12.67
CA CYS A 282 -18.37 15.58 -11.54
C CYS A 282 -17.51 16.77 -11.97
N GLN A 283 -17.96 17.97 -11.64
CA GLN A 283 -17.33 19.22 -12.08
C GLN A 283 -16.93 20.08 -10.89
N LEU A 284 -15.92 20.91 -11.09
CA LEU A 284 -15.34 21.77 -10.08
C LEU A 284 -16.18 23.06 -9.92
N PRO A 285 -16.44 23.51 -8.68
CA PRO A 285 -17.06 24.81 -8.42
C PRO A 285 -16.10 25.96 -8.72
N ASP A 286 -16.65 27.18 -8.81
CA ASP A 286 -15.88 28.40 -9.01
C ASP A 286 -14.79 28.57 -7.93
N GLY A 287 -13.65 29.10 -8.35
CA GLY A 287 -12.45 29.31 -7.54
C GLY A 287 -11.47 28.13 -7.52
N GLN A 288 -11.85 26.94 -8.02
CA GLN A 288 -10.95 25.80 -8.08
C GLN A 288 -10.01 25.86 -9.29
N PRO A 289 -8.72 25.52 -9.15
CA PRO A 289 -7.80 25.29 -10.25
C PRO A 289 -8.36 24.39 -11.35
N CYS A 290 -8.15 24.78 -12.60
CA CYS A 290 -8.60 24.04 -13.78
C CYS A 290 -7.63 24.21 -14.96
N MET A 291 -7.67 23.27 -15.89
CA MET A 291 -6.96 23.30 -17.18
C MET A 291 -7.92 23.35 -18.37
N GLN A 292 -9.14 22.81 -18.21
CA GLN A 292 -10.12 22.69 -19.30
C GLN A 292 -11.47 23.27 -18.87
N HIS A 293 -12.22 23.83 -19.84
CA HIS A 293 -13.50 24.50 -19.59
C HIS A 293 -14.55 23.52 -19.05
N GLU A 294 -14.54 22.31 -19.59
CA GLU A 294 -15.42 21.18 -19.31
C GLU A 294 -15.33 20.71 -17.86
N ALA A 295 -14.19 20.95 -17.20
CA ALA A 295 -13.98 20.57 -15.81
C ALA A 295 -14.75 21.46 -14.82
N CYS A 296 -15.19 22.66 -15.23
CA CYS A 296 -15.87 23.61 -14.37
C CYS A 296 -17.39 23.52 -14.49
N LEU A 297 -18.10 23.63 -13.36
CA LEU A 297 -19.57 23.69 -13.33
C LEU A 297 -20.12 24.85 -14.17
N SER A 298 -19.37 25.94 -14.25
CA SER A 298 -19.70 27.11 -15.07
C SER A 298 -19.46 26.92 -16.57
N GLY A 299 -18.73 25.86 -16.96
CA GLY A 299 -18.22 25.67 -18.32
C GLY A 299 -17.09 26.64 -18.70
N TYR A 300 -16.46 27.30 -17.73
CA TYR A 300 -15.42 28.30 -18.00
C TYR A 300 -14.23 28.20 -17.04
N CYS A 301 -13.05 28.03 -17.64
CA CYS A 301 -11.77 27.95 -16.97
C CYS A 301 -10.86 29.08 -17.46
N ASP A 302 -10.38 29.92 -16.54
CA ASP A 302 -9.26 30.84 -16.75
C ASP A 302 -8.25 30.64 -15.61
N LYS A 303 -7.54 29.50 -15.66
CA LYS A 303 -6.68 28.93 -14.61
C LYS A 303 -7.43 28.47 -13.35
N THR A 304 -8.54 29.10 -13.05
CA THR A 304 -9.52 28.70 -12.05
C THR A 304 -10.91 28.71 -12.68
N CYS A 305 -11.80 27.86 -12.18
CA CYS A 305 -13.20 27.90 -12.55
C CYS A 305 -13.80 29.24 -12.15
N GLN A 306 -14.51 29.88 -13.08
CA GLN A 306 -15.14 31.17 -12.86
C GLN A 306 -16.50 31.20 -13.55
N VAL A 307 -17.35 32.13 -13.11
CA VAL A 307 -18.62 32.41 -13.79
C VAL A 307 -18.37 32.66 -15.28
N SER A 308 -19.09 31.92 -16.13
CA SER A 308 -18.90 32.03 -17.58
C SER A 308 -19.39 33.40 -18.10
N PRO A 309 -18.56 34.11 -18.89
CA PRO A 309 -19.00 35.34 -19.54
C PRO A 309 -20.15 35.05 -20.51
N GLU A 310 -20.99 36.05 -20.80
CA GLU A 310 -22.19 35.87 -21.63
C GLU A 310 -21.90 35.23 -23.00
N SER A 311 -20.74 35.51 -23.59
CA SER A 311 -20.29 34.93 -24.87
C SER A 311 -19.95 33.43 -24.80
N PHE A 312 -19.78 32.88 -23.61
CA PHE A 312 -19.46 31.46 -23.37
C PHE A 312 -20.67 30.65 -22.89
N GLN A 313 -21.78 31.32 -22.56
CA GLN A 313 -22.99 30.66 -22.06
C GLN A 313 -23.76 29.97 -23.20
N CYS A 314 -24.30 28.79 -22.89
CA CYS A 314 -25.14 28.04 -23.81
C CYS A 314 -26.59 28.51 -23.70
N THR A 315 -27.27 28.60 -24.83
CA THR A 315 -28.65 29.10 -24.91
C THR A 315 -29.66 28.20 -24.20
N SER A 316 -29.31 26.92 -23.99
CA SER A 316 -30.10 25.95 -23.24
C SER A 316 -29.20 25.16 -22.29
N PRO A 317 -29.77 24.56 -21.23
CA PRO A 317 -29.05 23.56 -20.45
C PRO A 317 -28.51 22.49 -21.38
N CYS A 318 -27.25 22.15 -21.21
CA CYS A 318 -26.65 21.06 -21.97
C CYS A 318 -27.27 19.72 -21.54
N PRO A 319 -27.38 18.75 -22.46
CA PRO A 319 -27.84 17.41 -22.10
C PRO A 319 -26.88 16.72 -21.12
N ASP A 320 -27.33 15.63 -20.52
CA ASP A 320 -26.49 14.79 -19.67
C ASP A 320 -25.18 14.42 -20.37
N TYR A 321 -24.10 14.39 -19.59
CA TYR A 321 -22.74 14.05 -20.00
C TYR A 321 -22.11 15.01 -21.01
N SER A 322 -22.57 16.27 -21.01
CA SER A 322 -21.97 17.33 -21.80
C SER A 322 -21.72 18.60 -20.96
N ALA A 323 -20.77 19.42 -21.40
CA ALA A 323 -20.45 20.71 -20.79
C ALA A 323 -20.65 21.83 -21.80
N CYS A 324 -20.99 23.02 -21.30
CA CYS A 324 -21.05 24.20 -22.13
C CYS A 324 -19.64 24.76 -22.33
N VAL A 325 -19.17 24.81 -23.57
CA VAL A 325 -17.85 25.34 -23.90
C VAL A 325 -18.00 26.30 -25.06
N SER A 326 -17.69 27.58 -24.81
CA SER A 326 -17.80 28.65 -25.80
C SER A 326 -19.18 28.70 -26.49
N GLY A 327 -20.26 28.55 -25.71
CA GLY A 327 -21.63 28.60 -26.21
C GLY A 327 -22.11 27.34 -26.95
N LYS A 328 -21.36 26.24 -26.92
CA LYS A 328 -21.75 24.94 -27.49
C LYS A 328 -21.70 23.85 -26.43
N CYS A 329 -22.69 22.96 -26.44
CA CYS A 329 -22.65 21.75 -25.62
C CYS A 329 -21.74 20.72 -26.29
N VAL A 330 -20.66 20.35 -25.62
CA VAL A 330 -19.71 19.33 -26.08
C VAL A 330 -19.77 18.12 -25.16
N PRO A 331 -19.76 16.88 -25.70
CA PRO A 331 -19.68 15.68 -24.86
C PRO A 331 -18.35 15.70 -24.10
N VAL A 332 -18.38 15.31 -22.82
CA VAL A 332 -17.19 15.29 -21.97
C VAL A 332 -16.77 13.85 -21.74
N GLU A 333 -15.48 13.58 -21.94
CA GLU A 333 -14.87 12.31 -21.58
C GLU A 333 -14.49 12.33 -20.09
N GLY A 334 -14.73 11.23 -19.38
CA GLY A 334 -14.44 11.12 -17.94
C GLY A 334 -12.98 11.42 -17.58
N LYS A 335 -12.07 11.01 -18.45
CA LYS A 335 -10.62 11.25 -18.32
C LYS A 335 -10.28 12.72 -18.11
N VAL A 336 -10.91 13.63 -18.86
CA VAL A 336 -10.72 15.08 -18.72
C VAL A 336 -11.04 15.57 -17.31
N LEU A 337 -12.12 15.05 -16.73
CA LEU A 337 -12.58 15.44 -15.39
C LEU A 337 -11.64 14.89 -14.32
N ASN A 338 -11.21 13.64 -14.46
CA ASN A 338 -10.29 12.99 -13.54
C ASN A 338 -8.90 13.65 -13.54
N GLU A 339 -8.37 14.04 -14.70
CA GLU A 339 -7.09 14.76 -14.79
C GLU A 339 -7.15 16.13 -14.11
N ASN A 340 -8.22 16.89 -14.31
CA ASN A 340 -8.39 18.19 -13.65
C ASN A 340 -8.55 18.04 -12.13
N LEU A 341 -9.09 16.92 -11.66
CA LEU A 341 -9.15 16.61 -10.23
C LEU A 341 -7.74 16.48 -9.63
N LEU A 342 -6.79 15.86 -10.35
CA LEU A 342 -5.41 15.69 -9.87
C LEU A 342 -4.68 17.01 -9.61
N LEU A 343 -5.03 18.08 -10.32
CA LEU A 343 -4.51 19.44 -10.06
C LEU A 343 -4.88 19.93 -8.66
N ASN A 344 -6.05 19.53 -8.19
CA ASN A 344 -6.63 19.91 -6.91
C ASN A 344 -6.29 18.92 -5.80
N ALA A 345 -5.62 17.81 -6.12
CA ALA A 345 -5.34 16.71 -5.21
C ALA A 345 -3.84 16.31 -5.23
N PRO A 346 -2.93 17.20 -4.78
CA PRO A 346 -1.49 16.97 -4.86
C PRO A 346 -1.01 15.74 -4.08
N ARG A 347 -1.76 15.32 -3.04
CA ARG A 347 -1.47 14.08 -2.29
C ARG A 347 -1.74 12.83 -3.12
N ILE A 348 -2.80 12.83 -3.93
CA ILE A 348 -3.14 11.71 -4.81
C ILE A 348 -2.05 11.55 -5.85
N ARG A 349 -1.70 12.66 -6.52
CA ARG A 349 -0.59 12.71 -7.47
C ARG A 349 0.71 12.18 -6.87
N LYS A 350 1.10 12.69 -5.70
CA LYS A 350 2.31 12.22 -5.00
C LYS A 350 2.25 10.71 -4.71
N GLY A 351 1.08 10.20 -4.30
CA GLY A 351 0.89 8.77 -4.07
C GLY A 351 1.07 7.93 -5.33
N ILE A 352 0.62 8.41 -6.50
CA ILE A 352 0.83 7.75 -7.78
C ILE A 352 2.32 7.74 -8.15
N GLU A 353 3.00 8.90 -8.02
CA GLU A 353 4.44 9.05 -8.29
C GLU A 353 5.29 8.13 -7.38
N GLU A 354 4.97 8.06 -6.08
CA GLU A 354 5.65 7.19 -5.13
C GLU A 354 5.50 5.71 -5.49
N ARG A 355 4.30 5.28 -5.93
CA ARG A 355 4.06 3.89 -6.37
C ARG A 355 4.81 3.57 -7.65
N SER A 356 4.78 4.48 -8.62
CA SER A 356 5.52 4.30 -9.87
C SER A 356 7.03 4.19 -9.61
N THR A 357 7.56 5.00 -8.69
CA THR A 357 8.96 4.93 -8.26
C THR A 357 9.28 3.63 -7.53
N GLN A 358 8.36 3.12 -6.70
CA GLN A 358 8.52 1.84 -6.01
C GLN A 358 8.51 0.63 -6.96
N GLN A 359 8.00 0.80 -8.18
CA GLN A 359 7.92 -0.25 -9.19
C GLN A 359 9.00 -0.20 -10.26
N GLY A 360 9.71 0.92 -10.42
CA GLY A 360 10.96 0.98 -11.19
C GLY A 360 12.15 0.46 -10.36
N VAL A 361 13.00 -0.49 -10.79
CA VAL A 361 13.56 -0.69 -12.13
C VAL A 361 13.81 0.66 -12.80
N GLU A 362 15.04 1.16 -12.60
CA GLU A 362 15.59 2.31 -13.33
C GLU A 362 15.29 2.22 -14.84
N PRO A 363 15.09 3.36 -15.53
CA PRO A 363 14.91 3.40 -16.98
C PRO A 363 16.08 2.78 -17.77
#